data_AF-A0A832ZIG3-F1
#
_entry.id   AF-A0A832ZIG3-F1
#
_cell.length_a   1.000
_cell.length_b   1.000
_cell.length_c   1.000
_cell.angle_alpha   90.00
_cell.angle_beta   90.00
_cell.angle_gamma   90.00
#
_symmetry.space_group_name_H-M   'P 1'
#
loop_
_entity.id
_entity.type
_entity.pdbx_description
1 polymer ?
#
loop_
_entity_poly.entity_id
_entity_poly.type
_entity_poly.pdbx_seq_one_letter_code
_entity_poly.pdbx_strand_id
1 'polypeptide(L)'
;MIGVVVNYRRGRHTIRNNQIIVHFENISSRGEASKLIGKKVLWVSPGKKKFFIGRVATPHGSNGNVRVVFRKGLPGQIIGDAVFLVEDFEQLKELQEKIKSAKDINQIRKFLFEFFRSS
;
A
#
# COMPACT_ATOMS: atom_id res chain seq x y z
N MET A 1 -9.61 1.13 2.78
CA MET A 1 -9.46 -0.23 2.21
C MET A 1 -8.06 -0.76 2.43
N ILE A 2 -7.95 -2.03 2.86
CA ILE A 2 -6.69 -2.71 3.15
C ILE A 2 -6.29 -3.59 1.95
N GLY A 3 -5.00 -3.72 1.70
CA GLY A 3 -4.44 -4.65 0.72
C GLY A 3 -3.17 -5.31 1.22
N VAL A 4 -2.77 -6.37 0.53
CA VAL A 4 -1.57 -7.17 0.84
C VAL A 4 -0.61 -7.11 -0.33
N VAL A 5 0.67 -6.93 -0.04
CA VAL A 5 1.72 -6.98 -1.06
C VAL A 5 1.95 -8.42 -1.48
N VAL A 6 1.64 -8.73 -2.74
CA VAL A 6 1.79 -10.07 -3.32
C VAL A 6 3.25 -10.31 -3.71
N ASN A 7 3.84 -9.38 -4.46
CA ASN A 7 5.22 -9.50 -4.92
C ASN A 7 5.75 -8.15 -5.43
N TYR A 8 7.05 -8.08 -5.69
CA TYR A 8 7.60 -7.04 -6.56
C TYR A 8 7.21 -7.29 -8.02
N ARG A 9 7.17 -6.20 -8.81
CA ARG A 9 7.16 -6.35 -10.26
C ARG A 9 8.52 -6.90 -10.68
N ARG A 10 8.51 -8.11 -11.23
CA ARG A 10 9.70 -8.82 -11.65
C ARG A 10 9.53 -9.46 -13.03
N GLY A 11 10.64 -9.63 -13.73
CA GLY A 11 10.79 -10.59 -14.82
C GLY A 11 11.49 -11.85 -14.33
N ARG A 12 11.92 -12.71 -15.25
CA ARG A 12 12.66 -13.94 -14.94
C ARG A 12 13.93 -13.69 -14.12
N HIS A 13 14.68 -12.64 -14.48
CA HIS A 13 15.97 -12.30 -13.87
C HIS A 13 16.07 -10.85 -13.36
N THR A 14 15.00 -10.06 -13.44
CA THR A 14 15.02 -8.64 -13.08
C THR A 14 13.94 -8.32 -12.05
N ILE A 15 14.26 -7.47 -11.08
CA ILE A 15 13.32 -7.00 -10.06
C ILE A 15 13.30 -5.47 -10.08
N ARG A 16 12.11 -4.89 -10.02
CA ARG A 16 11.92 -3.44 -9.90
C ARG A 16 11.52 -3.09 -8.46
N ASN A 17 12.49 -2.67 -7.66
CA ASN A 17 12.33 -2.46 -6.21
C ASN A 17 11.40 -1.29 -5.83
N ASN A 18 10.96 -0.48 -6.79
CA ASN A 18 10.02 0.62 -6.56
C ASN A 18 8.60 0.32 -7.07
N GLN A 19 8.34 -0.90 -7.56
CA GLN A 19 7.07 -1.32 -8.10
C GLN A 19 6.64 -2.62 -7.44
N ILE A 20 5.47 -2.61 -6.81
CA ILE A 20 4.89 -3.78 -6.16
C ILE A 20 3.54 -4.12 -6.78
N ILE A 21 3.18 -5.39 -6.68
CA ILE A 21 1.86 -5.93 -7.00
C ILE A 21 1.12 -6.08 -5.69
N VAL A 22 -0.07 -5.49 -5.61
CA VAL A 22 -0.93 -5.46 -4.43
C VAL A 22 -2.27 -6.07 -4.78
N HIS A 23 -2.77 -6.89 -3.87
CA HIS A 23 -4.16 -7.36 -3.89
C HIS A 23 -4.93 -6.59 -2.82
N PHE A 24 -6.00 -5.90 -3.20
CA PHE A 24 -6.87 -5.19 -2.27
C PHE A 24 -8.08 -6.06 -1.90
N GLU A 25 -8.53 -5.94 -0.66
CA GLU A 25 -9.72 -6.65 -0.19
C GLU A 25 -10.94 -6.29 -1.05
N ASN A 26 -11.82 -7.27 -1.30
CA ASN A 26 -13.05 -7.11 -2.08
C ASN A 26 -12.85 -6.68 -3.55
N ILE A 27 -11.64 -6.82 -4.11
CA ILE A 27 -11.36 -6.55 -5.52
C ILE A 27 -10.96 -7.85 -6.20
N SER A 28 -11.85 -8.37 -7.06
CA SER A 28 -11.67 -9.68 -7.70
C SER A 28 -11.49 -9.58 -9.22
N SER A 29 -11.88 -8.46 -9.82
CA SER A 29 -11.85 -8.28 -11.27
C SER A 29 -10.94 -7.13 -11.72
N ARG A 30 -10.43 -7.23 -12.96
CA ARG A 30 -9.68 -6.14 -13.60
C ARG A 30 -10.50 -4.84 -13.70
N GLY A 31 -11.81 -4.95 -13.90
CA GLY A 31 -12.72 -3.81 -13.96
C GLY A 31 -12.77 -3.04 -12.63
N GLU A 32 -12.94 -3.75 -11.52
CA GLU A 32 -12.88 -3.16 -10.18
C GLU A 32 -11.51 -2.53 -9.88
N ALA A 33 -10.44 -3.27 -10.17
CA ALA A 33 -9.06 -2.79 -9.97
C ALA A 33 -8.76 -1.49 -10.74
N SER A 34 -9.40 -1.29 -11.91
CA SER A 34 -9.22 -0.09 -12.72
C SER A 34 -9.76 1.17 -12.04
N LYS A 35 -10.78 1.03 -11.17
CA LYS A 35 -11.33 2.15 -10.38
C LYS A 35 -10.34 2.70 -9.34
N LEU A 36 -9.29 1.94 -9.03
CA LEU A 36 -8.27 2.32 -8.05
C LEU A 36 -7.13 3.13 -8.66
N ILE A 37 -7.05 3.24 -9.99
CA ILE A 37 -5.96 3.96 -10.68
C ILE A 37 -5.90 5.40 -10.19
N GLY A 38 -4.68 5.87 -9.87
CA GLY A 38 -4.46 7.24 -9.42
C GLY A 38 -4.55 7.43 -7.90
N LYS A 39 -5.23 6.53 -7.19
CA LYS A 39 -5.35 6.60 -5.72
C LYS A 39 -4.00 6.38 -5.03
N LYS A 40 -3.87 6.94 -3.83
CA LYS A 40 -2.65 6.87 -3.03
C LYS A 40 -2.62 5.59 -2.21
N VAL A 41 -1.43 5.07 -2.00
CA VAL A 41 -1.21 3.88 -1.18
C VAL A 41 -0.18 4.19 -0.12
N LEU A 42 -0.54 3.96 1.14
CA LEU A 42 0.32 4.14 2.29
C LEU A 42 0.88 2.79 2.72
N TRP A 43 2.18 2.75 2.98
CA TRP A 43 2.85 1.65 3.66
C TRP A 43 3.73 2.19 4.78
N VAL A 44 3.78 1.49 5.91
CA VAL A 44 4.64 1.86 7.05
C VAL A 44 5.66 0.76 7.29
N SER A 45 6.94 1.13 7.23
CA SER A 45 8.04 0.21 7.48
C SER A 45 8.09 -0.21 8.94
N PRO A 46 8.13 -1.53 9.24
CA PRO A 46 8.13 -2.02 10.61
C PRO A 46 9.37 -1.62 11.41
N GLY A 47 10.54 -1.53 10.76
CA GLY A 47 11.81 -1.33 11.46
C GLY A 47 12.19 0.12 11.78
N LYS A 48 11.71 1.10 11.01
CA LYS A 48 12.17 2.51 11.13
C LYS A 48 11.04 3.52 11.34
N LYS A 49 9.80 3.07 11.57
CA LYS A 49 8.58 3.92 11.60
C LYS A 49 8.48 4.88 10.41
N LYS A 50 9.09 4.51 9.27
CA LYS A 50 9.09 5.31 8.05
C LYS A 50 7.86 4.95 7.24
N PHE A 51 7.08 5.96 6.87
CA PHE A 51 5.99 5.76 5.93
C PHE A 51 6.46 6.04 4.49
N PHE A 52 5.84 5.32 3.55
CA PHE A 52 6.08 5.44 2.13
C PHE A 52 4.74 5.63 1.44
N ILE A 53 4.75 6.52 0.45
CA ILE A 53 3.55 6.86 -0.30
C ILE A 53 3.79 6.45 -1.75
N GLY A 54 2.94 5.54 -2.20
CA GLY A 54 2.85 5.10 -3.58
C GLY A 54 1.59 5.62 -4.25
N ARG A 55 1.48 5.32 -5.53
CA ARG A 55 0.26 5.54 -6.33
C ARG A 55 -0.08 4.27 -7.08
N VAL A 56 -1.36 3.94 -7.14
CA VAL A 56 -1.85 2.89 -8.06
C VAL A 56 -1.63 3.36 -9.49
N ALA A 57 -0.78 2.64 -10.23
CA ALA A 57 -0.44 2.99 -11.59
C ALA A 57 -1.37 2.32 -12.60
N THR A 58 -1.52 1.00 -12.50
CA THR A 58 -2.29 0.20 -13.47
C THR A 58 -2.79 -1.10 -12.83
N PRO A 59 -3.91 -1.68 -13.30
CA PRO A 59 -4.28 -3.05 -12.98
C PRO A 59 -3.21 -4.05 -13.44
N HIS A 60 -3.12 -5.18 -12.76
CA HIS A 60 -2.17 -6.25 -13.02
C HIS A 60 -2.91 -7.60 -13.13
N GLY A 61 -2.82 -8.24 -14.30
CA GLY A 61 -3.58 -9.47 -14.57
C GLY A 61 -5.10 -9.25 -14.62
N SER A 62 -5.85 -10.34 -14.41
CA SER A 62 -7.31 -10.42 -14.41
C SER A 62 -7.94 -10.45 -13.01
N ASN A 63 -7.19 -10.90 -11.99
CA ASN A 63 -7.72 -11.26 -10.66
C ASN A 63 -7.74 -10.08 -9.67
N GLY A 64 -8.03 -8.87 -10.14
CA GLY A 64 -8.17 -7.71 -9.26
C GLY A 64 -6.87 -7.11 -8.70
N ASN A 65 -5.70 -7.65 -9.05
CA ASN A 65 -4.43 -7.10 -8.58
C ASN A 65 -4.12 -5.74 -9.24
N VAL A 66 -3.34 -4.92 -8.54
CA VAL A 66 -2.86 -3.65 -9.07
C VAL A 66 -1.36 -3.49 -8.88
N ARG A 67 -0.74 -2.72 -9.76
CA ARG A 67 0.64 -2.27 -9.63
C ARG A 67 0.69 -0.91 -8.93
N VAL A 68 1.42 -0.84 -7.83
CA VAL A 68 1.68 0.39 -7.09
C VAL A 68 3.12 0.83 -7.32
N VAL A 69 3.32 2.11 -7.62
CA VAL A 69 4.62 2.71 -7.91
C VAL A 69 5.00 3.69 -6.82
N PHE A 70 6.23 3.56 -6.32
CA PHE A 70 6.83 4.43 -5.32
C PHE A 70 7.97 5.26 -5.92
N ARG A 71 8.20 6.45 -5.36
CA ARG A 71 9.31 7.31 -5.80
C ARG A 71 10.68 6.72 -5.43
N LYS A 72 10.79 6.10 -4.26
CA LYS A 72 11.99 5.43 -3.77
C LYS A 72 11.77 3.93 -3.73
N GLY A 73 12.85 3.17 -3.83
CA GLY A 73 12.82 1.72 -3.66
C GLY A 73 12.35 1.34 -2.27
N LEU A 74 11.62 0.22 -2.19
CA LEU A 74 11.12 -0.37 -0.97
C LEU A 74 12.07 -1.48 -0.48
N PRO A 75 12.08 -1.80 0.82
CA PRO A 75 12.85 -2.92 1.36
C PRO A 75 12.26 -4.27 0.93
N GLY A 76 13.11 -5.26 0.68
CA GLY A 76 12.68 -6.60 0.27
C GLY A 76 11.67 -7.28 1.21
N GLN A 77 11.70 -6.92 2.50
CA GLN A 77 10.83 -7.44 3.57
C GLN A 77 9.34 -7.06 3.41
N ILE A 78 8.95 -6.25 2.41
CA ILE A 78 7.57 -5.79 2.25
C ILE A 78 6.59 -6.88 1.78
N ILE A 79 7.07 -8.00 1.22
CA ILE A 79 6.19 -9.05 0.68
C ILE A 79 5.34 -9.64 1.82
N GLY A 80 4.03 -9.72 1.62
CA GLY A 80 3.06 -10.15 2.63
C GLY A 80 2.65 -9.08 3.63
N ASP A 81 3.23 -7.89 3.58
CA ASP A 81 2.88 -6.80 4.49
C ASP A 81 1.61 -6.07 4.03
N ALA A 82 0.94 -5.42 4.99
CA ALA A 82 -0.29 -4.69 4.76
C ALA A 82 -0.01 -3.30 4.18
N VAL A 83 -0.81 -2.90 3.19
CA VAL A 83 -0.84 -1.56 2.62
C VAL A 83 -2.24 -0.99 2.67
N PHE A 84 -2.34 0.33 2.72
CA PHE A 84 -3.61 1.01 2.94
C PHE A 84 -3.90 1.94 1.76
N LEU A 85 -5.05 1.74 1.11
CA LEU A 85 -5.52 2.63 0.06
C LEU A 85 -6.12 3.88 0.70
N VAL A 86 -5.64 5.04 0.27
CA VAL A 86 -6.07 6.34 0.75
C VAL A 86 -6.92 7.01 -0.33
N GLU A 87 -8.13 7.44 0.06
CA GLU A 87 -9.16 7.96 -0.84
C GLU A 87 -8.95 9.45 -1.15
N ASP A 88 -8.65 10.24 -0.12
CA ASP A 88 -8.51 11.70 -0.24
C ASP A 88 -7.21 12.25 0.39
N PHE A 89 -6.90 13.51 0.11
CA PHE A 89 -5.69 14.17 0.59
C PHE A 89 -5.73 14.54 2.08
N GLU A 90 -6.91 14.77 2.65
CA GLU A 90 -7.04 15.17 4.04
C GLU A 90 -6.82 13.97 4.97
N GLN A 91 -7.40 12.82 4.63
CA GLN A 91 -7.11 11.52 5.21
C GLN A 91 -5.60 11.23 5.19
N LEU A 92 -4.92 11.51 4.08
CA LEU A 92 -3.47 11.29 3.99
C LEU A 92 -2.68 12.15 4.99
N LYS A 93 -3.06 13.42 5.16
CA LYS A 93 -2.40 14.34 6.11
C LYS A 93 -2.66 13.90 7.55
N GLU A 94 -3.90 13.56 7.87
CA GLU A 94 -4.27 13.07 9.21
C GLU A 94 -3.45 11.82 9.59
N LEU A 95 -3.34 10.85 8.68
CA LEU A 95 -2.55 9.64 8.87
C LEU A 95 -1.07 9.97 9.10
N GLN A 96 -0.51 10.91 8.34
CA GLN A 96 0.90 11.30 8.50
C GLN A 96 1.19 11.91 9.87
N GLU A 97 0.35 12.84 10.33
CA GLU A 97 0.55 13.48 11.64
C GLU A 97 0.43 12.47 12.77
N LYS A 98 -0.56 11.57 12.72
CA LYS A 98 -0.72 10.50 13.71
C LYS A 98 0.45 9.50 13.71
N ILE A 99 0.99 9.15 12.55
CA ILE A 99 2.16 8.27 12.44
C ILE A 99 3.41 8.93 13.02
N LYS A 100 3.62 10.23 12.79
CA LYS A 100 4.76 10.99 13.34
C LYS A 100 4.67 11.09 14.87
N SER A 101 3.48 11.26 15.43
CA SER A 101 3.28 11.37 16.88
C SER A 101 3.31 10.03 17.62
N ALA A 102 3.31 8.90 16.91
CA ALA A 102 3.19 7.59 17.52
C ALA A 102 4.46 7.13 18.25
N LYS A 103 4.27 6.56 19.45
CA LYS A 103 5.35 6.13 20.35
C LYS A 103 6.06 4.87 19.88
N ASP A 104 5.35 3.95 19.24
CA ASP A 104 5.88 2.66 18.77
C ASP A 104 5.14 2.14 17.53
N ILE A 105 5.66 1.07 16.92
CA ILE A 105 5.10 0.48 15.70
C ILE A 105 3.76 -0.24 15.94
N ASN A 106 3.53 -0.75 17.15
CA ASN A 106 2.31 -1.47 17.50
C ASN A 106 1.13 -0.51 17.58
N GLN A 107 1.36 0.68 18.14
CA GLN A 107 0.39 1.77 18.15
C GLN A 107 0.01 2.18 16.72
N ILE A 108 0.99 2.34 15.82
CA ILE A 108 0.74 2.69 14.41
C ILE A 108 -0.11 1.61 13.73
N ARG A 109 0.27 0.34 13.89
CA ARG A 109 -0.46 -0.79 13.30
C ARG A 109 -1.90 -0.83 13.80
N LYS A 110 -2.10 -0.78 15.12
CA LYS A 110 -3.44 -0.77 15.73
C LYS A 110 -4.30 0.35 15.16
N PHE A 111 -3.78 1.57 15.16
CA PHE A 111 -4.48 2.73 14.61
C PHE A 111 -4.84 2.56 13.12
N LEU A 112 -3.90 2.13 12.28
CA LEU A 112 -4.15 1.94 10.85
C LEU A 112 -5.22 0.86 10.59
N PHE A 113 -5.15 -0.26 11.31
CA PHE A 113 -6.16 -1.32 11.18
C PHE A 113 -7.54 -0.86 11.67
N GLU A 114 -7.62 -0.11 12.77
CA GLU A 114 -8.89 0.46 13.25
C GLU A 114 -9.46 1.43 12.22
N PHE A 115 -8.66 2.41 11.78
CA PHE A 115 -9.07 3.46 10.84
C PHE A 115 -9.60 2.90 9.51
N PHE A 116 -8.92 1.90 8.94
CA PHE A 116 -9.28 1.34 7.63
C PHE A 116 -10.28 0.17 7.67
N ARG A 117 -10.64 -0.32 8.86
CA ARG A 117 -11.76 -1.26 9.05
C ARG A 117 -13.05 -0.58 9.48
N SER A 118 -12.97 0.58 10.13
CA SER A 118 -14.14 1.35 10.56
C SER A 118 -14.69 2.29 9.48
N SER A 119 -13.95 2.47 8.38
CA SER A 119 -14.31 3.33 7.23
C SER A 119 -14.69 2.50 6.01
#